data_AF-A0A1D1ZB31-F1
#
_entry.id   AF-A0A1D1ZB31-F1
#
_cell.length_a   1.000
_cell.length_b   1.000
_cell.length_c   1.000
_cell.angle_alpha   90.00
_cell.angle_beta   90.00
_cell.angle_gamma   90.00
#
_symmetry.space_group_name_H-M   'P 1'
#
loop_
_entity.id
_entity.type
_entity.pdbx_description
1 polymer ?
#
loop_
_entity_poly.entity_id
_entity_poly.type
_entity_poly.pdbx_seq_one_letter_code
_entity_poly.pdbx_strand_id
1 'polypeptide(L)'
;MTQLLRCEMMQGVSVSSVAASAKGGNCGKAAFWQRSSKGFNKSNAKSWVGGLSLWRQCVLKLFITSSHRSKQARYYVKAAWLFNQSSRGMDANSERSESANEDILIFFFQLDLQTRVQYALNMEQYDVAQQLRNKLSEVETEIIKQREAKRGSSSKSEVQDKAINVLRLRADMQKAIECENYTLAANLRDEISKIEAESLAASAKALAYENVQYMFRLGQKVKHKIFGYQAVVCGMDPVCCETSSWMEIAQVDKLLRGPNQPFYQVLVDVHADPNLLVAYVAEENLLAGDQSDMERFDHPYVTFLFYGVDSTGDFIPIKQLREKYNRPRYEVSVDASNDMDGEGDS
;
A
#
# COMPACT_ATOMS: atom_id res chain seq x y z
N MET A 1 71.95 -3.66 0.22
CA MET A 1 71.35 -3.08 -0.99
C MET A 1 69.85 -3.01 -0.74
N THR A 2 69.28 -2.12 0.08
CA THR A 2 69.30 -0.64 0.15
C THR A 2 68.79 0.07 -1.10
N GLN A 3 67.51 0.47 -1.06
CA GLN A 3 66.83 1.66 -1.63
C GLN A 3 65.31 1.39 -1.41
N LEU A 4 64.52 1.98 -0.51
CA LEU A 4 64.42 3.30 0.15
C LEU A 4 64.05 4.49 -0.77
N LEU A 5 63.01 5.21 -0.32
CA LEU A 5 62.45 6.52 -0.72
C LEU A 5 61.19 6.44 -1.63
N ARG A 6 60.09 7.16 -1.40
CA ARG A 6 59.84 8.33 -0.53
C ARG A 6 58.34 8.52 -0.28
N CYS A 7 58.04 8.96 0.94
CA CYS A 7 56.75 9.46 1.43
C CYS A 7 56.66 10.97 1.12
N GLU A 8 55.49 11.50 0.73
CA GLU A 8 55.22 12.94 0.78
C GLU A 8 53.78 13.22 1.20
N MET A 9 53.63 13.53 2.50
CA MET A 9 52.57 14.33 3.10
C MET A 9 52.89 15.80 2.84
N MET A 10 51.90 16.62 2.47
CA MET A 10 51.96 18.08 2.69
C MET A 10 50.68 18.56 3.37
N GLN A 11 50.85 18.94 4.64
CA GLN A 11 50.00 19.85 5.38
C GLN A 11 50.29 21.30 4.94
N GLY A 12 49.24 22.13 4.89
CA GLY A 12 49.35 23.58 4.83
C GLY A 12 48.34 24.20 5.79
N VAL A 13 48.85 24.70 6.91
CA VAL A 13 48.13 25.40 7.99
C VAL A 13 48.44 26.90 7.90
N SER A 14 47.44 27.76 8.15
CA SER A 14 47.56 29.13 8.68
C SER A 14 46.15 29.55 9.12
N VAL A 15 45.74 29.68 10.39
CA VAL A 15 46.16 30.47 11.57
C VAL A 15 45.98 31.98 11.42
N SER A 16 44.94 32.50 12.08
CA SER A 16 44.96 33.65 13.01
C SER A 16 43.52 33.90 13.53
N SER A 17 43.21 34.39 14.72
CA SER A 17 43.83 34.39 16.05
C SER A 17 42.85 35.14 16.99
N VAL A 18 42.46 34.49 18.08
CA VAL A 18 42.36 34.97 19.48
C VAL A 18 41.70 36.33 19.82
N ALA A 19 40.67 36.29 20.70
CA ALA A 19 40.57 37.03 21.98
C ALA A 19 39.31 36.53 22.75
N ALA A 20 39.45 35.73 23.81
CA ALA A 20 39.62 36.09 25.24
C ALA A 20 38.36 36.74 25.85
N SER A 21 37.56 36.02 26.65
CA SER A 21 37.75 35.72 28.09
C SER A 21 37.28 36.85 29.01
N ALA A 22 36.27 36.60 29.85
CA ALA A 22 36.29 36.91 31.29
C ALA A 22 35.00 36.45 32.01
N LYS A 23 35.20 35.62 33.05
CA LYS A 23 34.59 35.62 34.41
C LYS A 23 33.05 35.72 34.51
N GLY A 24 32.31 34.80 35.13
CA GLY A 24 32.57 34.11 36.40
C GLY A 24 32.09 34.97 37.59
N GLY A 25 31.00 34.60 38.26
CA GLY A 25 30.54 35.32 39.45
C GLY A 25 29.13 34.97 39.94
N ASN A 26 29.08 34.22 41.03
CA ASN A 26 27.94 33.52 41.64
C ASN A 26 27.04 34.39 42.55
N CYS A 27 25.86 33.84 42.87
CA CYS A 27 25.05 33.99 44.11
C CYS A 27 24.30 35.28 44.48
N GLY A 28 22.99 35.12 44.73
CA GLY A 28 22.22 35.96 45.67
C GLY A 28 20.70 35.73 45.64
N LYS A 29 20.16 35.05 46.66
CA LYS A 29 18.71 34.86 46.91
C LYS A 29 18.09 36.17 47.46
N ALA A 30 16.82 36.44 47.17
CA ALA A 30 15.70 36.43 48.14
C ALA A 30 14.44 37.18 47.68
N ALA A 31 13.31 36.49 47.84
CA ALA A 31 12.02 36.91 48.40
C ALA A 31 11.13 37.99 47.72
N PHE A 32 9.97 37.49 47.26
CA PHE A 32 8.59 37.88 47.63
C PHE A 32 8.14 39.32 47.37
N TRP A 33 6.98 39.49 46.72
CA TRP A 33 5.77 40.11 47.30
C TRP A 33 4.59 39.86 46.34
N GLN A 34 3.50 39.35 46.91
CA GLN A 34 2.21 39.16 46.24
C GLN A 34 1.57 40.50 45.87
N ARG A 35 0.80 40.51 44.78
CA ARG A 35 -0.57 41.03 44.85
C ARG A 35 -1.47 40.44 43.77
N SER A 36 -2.56 39.86 44.23
CA SER A 36 -3.74 39.45 43.49
C SER A 36 -4.45 40.63 42.83
N SER A 37 -5.15 40.40 41.72
CA SER A 37 -6.48 40.96 41.47
C SER A 37 -7.27 40.12 40.47
N LYS A 38 -8.54 39.94 40.81
CA LYS A 38 -9.61 39.14 40.20
C LYS A 38 -10.43 40.01 39.23
N GLY A 39 -11.17 39.34 38.33
CA GLY A 39 -12.35 39.87 37.62
C GLY A 39 -12.04 40.21 36.16
N PHE A 40 -12.92 40.03 35.17
CA PHE A 40 -14.37 39.82 35.20
C PHE A 40 -14.82 39.26 33.83
N ASN A 41 -15.92 38.51 33.83
CA ASN A 41 -16.51 37.83 32.68
C ASN A 41 -17.36 38.75 31.77
N LYS A 42 -17.65 38.19 30.58
CA LYS A 42 -18.87 38.37 29.75
C LYS A 42 -18.97 39.62 28.86
N SER A 43 -19.13 39.39 27.55
CA SER A 43 -20.46 39.39 26.92
C SER A 43 -20.43 38.94 25.45
N ASN A 44 -21.44 38.13 25.10
CA ASN A 44 -21.82 37.76 23.74
C ASN A 44 -22.41 38.96 23.00
N ALA A 45 -22.08 39.11 21.72
CA ALA A 45 -22.79 39.98 20.79
C ALA A 45 -23.30 39.16 19.59
N LYS A 46 -24.60 39.28 19.30
CA LYS A 46 -25.26 38.84 18.06
C LYS A 46 -25.79 40.07 17.32
N SER A 47 -25.59 40.12 16.00
CA SER A 47 -26.46 40.73 14.95
C SER A 47 -25.63 40.86 13.65
N TRP A 48 -25.87 40.11 12.57
CA TRP A 48 -26.81 40.38 11.44
C TRP A 48 -26.45 41.71 10.71
N VAL A 49 -26.21 41.84 9.40
CA VAL A 49 -26.78 41.24 8.15
C VAL A 49 -25.81 41.50 6.97
N GLY A 50 -25.80 40.63 5.93
CA GLY A 50 -25.64 41.11 4.54
C GLY A 50 -24.84 40.23 3.56
N GLY A 51 -25.58 39.56 2.65
CA GLY A 51 -25.28 39.09 1.26
C GLY A 51 -23.85 38.71 0.83
N LEU A 52 -23.58 37.71 -0.01
CA LEU A 52 -24.40 36.98 -0.98
C LEU A 52 -23.87 35.55 -1.09
N SER A 53 -24.78 34.57 -1.10
CA SER A 53 -24.51 33.18 -1.45
C SER A 53 -24.96 32.94 -2.90
N LEU A 54 -24.00 32.78 -3.79
CA LEU A 54 -24.19 32.11 -5.07
C LEU A 54 -23.26 30.92 -5.05
N TRP A 55 -23.80 29.72 -4.84
CA TRP A 55 -23.35 28.49 -5.49
C TRP A 55 -24.55 27.56 -5.62
N ARG A 56 -24.87 27.26 -6.88
CA ARG A 56 -25.83 26.24 -7.29
C ARG A 56 -25.26 24.88 -6.90
N GLN A 57 -25.99 24.12 -6.11
CA GLN A 57 -25.83 22.67 -6.08
C GLN A 57 -27.06 22.04 -6.74
N CYS A 58 -26.79 21.41 -7.89
CA CYS A 58 -27.67 20.47 -8.55
C CYS A 58 -27.89 19.27 -7.63
N VAL A 59 -29.05 19.23 -6.99
CA VAL A 59 -29.58 18.01 -6.38
C VAL A 59 -30.28 17.24 -7.49
N LEU A 60 -29.68 16.14 -7.95
CA LEU A 60 -30.38 15.12 -8.74
C LEU A 60 -31.39 14.42 -7.82
N LYS A 61 -32.60 14.96 -7.72
CA LYS A 61 -33.77 14.27 -7.16
C LYS A 61 -34.27 13.28 -8.21
N LEU A 62 -34.05 11.99 -7.97
CA LEU A 62 -34.75 10.92 -8.67
C LEU A 62 -36.22 10.95 -8.21
N PHE A 63 -37.10 11.41 -9.09
CA PHE A 63 -38.54 11.21 -8.95
C PHE A 63 -38.88 9.82 -9.45
N ILE A 64 -39.32 8.94 -8.54
CA ILE A 64 -40.00 7.70 -8.91
C ILE A 64 -41.45 8.09 -9.26
N THR A 65 -41.74 8.22 -10.55
CA THR A 65 -43.12 8.25 -11.04
C THR A 65 -43.57 6.80 -11.26
N SER A 66 -44.50 6.35 -10.42
CA SER A 66 -45.20 5.09 -10.67
C SER A 66 -46.04 5.24 -11.93
N SER A 67 -45.79 4.38 -12.91
CA SER A 67 -46.76 4.13 -13.98
C SER A 67 -46.87 2.62 -14.20
N HIS A 68 -48.01 2.08 -13.77
CA HIS A 68 -48.43 0.73 -14.06
C HIS A 68 -48.61 0.56 -15.57
N ARG A 69 -47.79 -0.28 -16.22
CA ARG A 69 -48.22 -1.08 -17.38
C ARG A 69 -47.59 -2.46 -17.34
N SER A 70 -48.43 -3.41 -16.94
CA SER A 70 -48.26 -4.85 -17.11
C SER A 70 -48.01 -5.19 -18.58
N LYS A 71 -46.89 -5.84 -18.87
CA LYS A 71 -46.75 -6.81 -19.97
C LYS A 71 -45.92 -7.98 -19.48
N GLN A 72 -46.57 -9.15 -19.43
CA GLN A 72 -45.99 -10.43 -19.06
C GLN A 72 -44.82 -10.78 -19.99
N ALA A 73 -43.62 -10.92 -19.44
CA ALA A 73 -42.53 -11.69 -20.02
C ALA A 73 -42.29 -12.89 -19.10
N ARG A 74 -42.54 -14.10 -19.61
CA ARG A 74 -42.29 -15.35 -18.88
C ARG A 74 -40.79 -15.62 -18.90
N TYR A 75 -40.13 -15.44 -17.76
CA TYR A 75 -38.81 -15.99 -17.53
C TYR A 75 -38.97 -17.38 -16.91
N TYR A 76 -38.42 -18.39 -17.57
CA TYR A 76 -38.25 -19.72 -16.99
C TYR A 76 -37.20 -19.61 -15.88
N VAL A 77 -37.65 -19.61 -14.62
CA VAL A 77 -36.77 -19.75 -13.46
C VAL A 77 -36.38 -21.22 -13.36
N LYS A 78 -35.11 -21.53 -13.64
CA LYS A 78 -34.54 -22.84 -13.34
C LYS A 78 -34.25 -22.89 -11.84
N ALA A 79 -35.26 -23.27 -11.06
CA ALA A 79 -35.07 -23.61 -9.65
C ALA A 79 -34.24 -24.90 -9.57
N ALA A 80 -32.93 -24.75 -9.37
CA ALA A 80 -32.10 -25.85 -8.92
C ALA A 80 -32.31 -26.00 -7.41
N TRP A 81 -32.75 -27.19 -7.03
CA TRP A 81 -33.03 -27.62 -5.67
C TRP A 81 -31.85 -27.41 -4.73
N LEU A 82 -32.10 -26.86 -3.54
CA LEU A 82 -31.21 -26.98 -2.40
C LEU A 82 -31.99 -27.50 -1.19
N PHE A 83 -32.04 -28.82 -1.08
CA PHE A 83 -32.13 -29.48 0.21
C PHE A 83 -30.86 -30.32 0.36
N ASN A 84 -29.86 -29.80 1.09
CA ASN A 84 -29.07 -30.63 1.98
C ASN A 84 -28.51 -29.83 3.16
N GLN A 85 -28.46 -30.51 4.29
CA GLN A 85 -28.31 -30.05 5.64
C GLN A 85 -26.82 -29.95 6.03
N SER A 86 -26.46 -28.91 6.78
CA SER A 86 -25.26 -28.83 7.63
C SER A 86 -23.88 -28.92 6.97
N SER A 87 -23.51 -27.86 6.24
CA SER A 87 -22.14 -27.35 6.24
C SER A 87 -22.22 -25.87 6.54
N ARG A 88 -21.49 -25.37 7.55
CA ARG A 88 -21.26 -23.93 7.72
C ARG A 88 -20.45 -23.48 6.51
N GLY A 89 -21.14 -23.18 5.41
CA GLY A 89 -20.53 -22.73 4.16
C GLY A 89 -19.77 -21.45 4.45
N MET A 90 -18.57 -21.33 3.89
CA MET A 90 -17.87 -20.05 3.91
C MET A 90 -18.68 -19.09 3.02
N ASP A 91 -18.95 -17.89 3.53
CA ASP A 91 -19.57 -16.83 2.75
C ASP A 91 -18.45 -16.03 2.06
N ALA A 92 -18.70 -15.51 0.86
CA ALA A 92 -17.75 -14.63 0.15
C ALA A 92 -17.34 -13.41 1.02
N ASN A 93 -18.23 -12.99 1.92
CA ASN A 93 -17.96 -11.93 2.91
C ASN A 93 -16.77 -12.22 3.84
N SER A 94 -16.34 -13.48 3.98
CA SER A 94 -15.14 -13.83 4.75
C SER A 94 -13.85 -13.29 4.11
N GLU A 95 -13.88 -13.00 2.81
CA GLU A 95 -12.75 -12.40 2.07
C GLU A 95 -12.77 -10.87 2.08
N ARG A 96 -13.77 -10.26 2.73
CA ARG A 96 -13.82 -8.82 2.92
C ARG A 96 -12.68 -8.40 3.84
N SER A 97 -11.74 -7.61 3.31
CA SER A 97 -10.71 -6.98 4.11
C SER A 97 -10.99 -5.47 4.27
N GLU A 98 -11.06 -5.01 5.52
CA GLU A 98 -11.12 -3.57 5.84
C GLU A 98 -9.82 -2.86 5.46
N SER A 99 -8.68 -3.54 5.63
CA SER A 99 -7.37 -2.98 5.36
C SER A 99 -7.11 -2.82 3.84
N ALA A 100 -7.56 -3.76 3.00
CA ALA A 100 -7.55 -3.61 1.56
C ALA A 100 -8.50 -2.49 1.08
N ASN A 101 -9.64 -2.31 1.75
CA ASN A 101 -10.54 -1.19 1.48
C ASN A 101 -9.89 0.15 1.82
N GLU A 102 -9.27 0.26 2.99
CA GLU A 102 -8.52 1.44 3.41
C GLU A 102 -7.40 1.78 2.42
N ASP A 103 -6.64 0.80 1.95
CA ASP A 103 -5.58 1.00 0.96
C ASP A 103 -6.08 1.63 -0.34
N ILE A 104 -7.28 1.26 -0.81
CA ILE A 104 -7.91 1.85 -1.99
C ILE A 104 -8.39 3.27 -1.70
N LEU A 105 -9.01 3.50 -0.54
CA LEU A 105 -9.50 4.82 -0.14
C LEU A 105 -8.36 5.82 0.06
N ILE A 106 -7.26 5.38 0.67
CA ILE A 106 -6.04 6.15 0.83
C ILE A 106 -5.45 6.50 -0.54
N PHE A 107 -5.44 5.55 -1.47
CA PHE A 107 -4.98 5.80 -2.83
C PHE A 107 -5.84 6.86 -3.53
N PHE A 108 -7.17 6.83 -3.38
CA PHE A 108 -8.03 7.90 -3.91
C PHE A 108 -7.76 9.25 -3.29
N PHE A 109 -7.52 9.30 -1.98
CA PHE A 109 -7.18 10.53 -1.31
C PHE A 109 -5.86 11.13 -1.83
N GLN A 110 -4.85 10.29 -2.08
CA GLN A 110 -3.60 10.71 -2.71
C GLN A 110 -3.83 11.28 -4.12
N LEU A 111 -4.64 10.61 -4.95
CA LEU A 111 -4.97 11.09 -6.29
C LEU A 111 -5.71 12.44 -6.27
N ASP A 112 -6.67 12.61 -5.38
CA ASP A 112 -7.40 13.87 -5.20
C ASP A 112 -6.46 15.01 -4.77
N LEU A 113 -5.60 14.77 -3.77
CA LEU A 113 -4.61 15.76 -3.35
C LEU A 113 -3.65 16.15 -4.48
N GLN A 114 -3.11 15.18 -5.22
CA GLN A 114 -2.22 15.44 -6.36
C GLN A 114 -2.93 16.27 -7.44
N THR A 115 -4.19 15.95 -7.74
CA THR A 115 -4.99 16.69 -8.72
C THR A 115 -5.23 18.13 -8.28
N ARG A 116 -5.54 18.35 -7.00
CA ARG A 116 -5.71 19.70 -6.43
C ARG A 116 -4.42 20.50 -6.40
N VAL A 117 -3.28 19.86 -6.11
CA VAL A 117 -1.96 20.49 -6.22
C VAL A 117 -1.74 20.96 -7.65
N GLN A 118 -1.96 20.09 -8.65
CA GLN A 118 -1.78 20.46 -10.05
C GLN A 118 -2.70 21.61 -10.47
N TYR A 119 -3.98 21.57 -10.05
CA TYR A 119 -4.92 22.65 -10.30
C TYR A 119 -4.47 23.97 -9.67
N ALA A 120 -4.03 23.97 -8.41
CA ALA A 120 -3.54 25.16 -7.73
C ALA A 120 -2.29 25.75 -8.43
N LEU A 121 -1.38 24.89 -8.90
CA LEU A 121 -0.21 25.31 -9.69
C LEU A 121 -0.63 25.95 -11.02
N ASN A 122 -1.60 25.34 -11.73
CA ASN A 122 -2.12 25.90 -12.98
C ASN A 122 -2.83 27.26 -12.78
N MET A 123 -3.36 27.51 -11.58
CA MET A 123 -3.98 28.77 -11.18
C MET A 123 -3.00 29.74 -10.48
N GLU A 124 -1.70 29.42 -10.45
CA GLU A 124 -0.62 30.20 -9.81
C GLU A 124 -0.83 30.45 -8.29
N GLN A 125 -1.63 29.62 -7.63
CA GLN A 125 -1.88 29.65 -6.19
C GLN A 125 -0.81 28.84 -5.45
N TYR A 126 0.43 29.33 -5.43
CA TYR A 126 1.57 28.59 -4.90
C TYR A 126 1.49 28.30 -3.40
N ASP A 127 0.94 29.21 -2.58
CA ASP A 127 0.77 29.00 -1.14
C ASP A 127 -0.17 27.83 -0.85
N VAL A 128 -1.29 27.76 -1.59
CA VAL A 128 -2.27 26.68 -1.48
C VAL A 128 -1.66 25.36 -1.96
N ALA A 129 -0.93 25.39 -3.08
CA ALA A 129 -0.22 24.23 -3.59
C ALA A 129 0.80 23.69 -2.57
N GLN A 130 1.52 24.57 -1.86
CA GLN A 130 2.47 24.18 -0.83
C GLN A 130 1.77 23.55 0.39
N GLN A 131 0.65 24.11 0.83
CA GLN A 131 -0.14 23.52 1.92
C GLN A 131 -0.65 22.12 1.56
N LEU A 132 -1.12 21.92 0.33
CA LEU A 132 -1.58 20.61 -0.15
C LEU A 132 -0.44 19.61 -0.26
N ARG A 133 0.75 20.03 -0.71
CA ARG A 133 1.96 19.19 -0.72
C ARG A 133 2.37 18.75 0.68
N ASN A 134 2.34 19.66 1.66
CA ASN A 134 2.66 19.32 3.05
C ASN A 134 1.70 18.26 3.59
N LYS A 135 0.39 18.40 3.33
CA LYS A 135 -0.61 17.37 3.71
C LYS A 135 -0.38 16.04 3.01
N LEU A 136 0.00 16.06 1.74
CA LEU A 136 0.34 14.85 1.00
C LEU A 136 1.56 14.16 1.63
N SER A 137 2.60 14.92 1.98
CA SER A 137 3.79 14.36 2.63
C SER A 137 3.50 13.81 4.03
N GLU A 138 2.61 14.46 4.79
CA GLU A 138 2.13 13.97 6.08
C GLU A 138 1.53 12.57 5.88
N VAL A 139 0.50 12.49 5.03
CA VAL A 139 -0.21 11.24 4.69
C VAL A 139 0.75 10.13 4.26
N GLU A 140 1.72 10.42 3.41
CA GLU A 140 2.75 9.45 3.00
C GLU A 140 3.56 8.93 4.19
N THR A 141 3.94 9.77 5.13
CA THR A 141 4.65 9.34 6.34
C THR A 141 3.77 8.50 7.27
N GLU A 142 2.48 8.79 7.40
CA GLU A 142 1.56 7.93 8.16
C GLU A 142 1.38 6.56 7.52
N ILE A 143 1.25 6.49 6.19
CA ILE A 143 1.14 5.22 5.45
C ILE A 143 2.39 4.37 5.70
N ILE A 144 3.57 4.98 5.62
CA ILE A 144 4.83 4.28 5.89
C ILE A 144 4.85 3.73 7.32
N LYS A 145 4.51 4.55 8.32
CA LYS A 145 4.43 4.13 9.73
C LYS A 145 3.46 2.97 9.95
N GLN A 146 2.27 3.04 9.35
CA GLN A 146 1.26 1.98 9.45
C GLN A 146 1.73 0.69 8.78
N ARG A 147 2.35 0.78 7.61
CA ARG A 147 2.88 -0.36 6.88
C ARG A 147 4.02 -1.04 7.63
N GLU A 148 4.91 -0.25 8.24
CA GLU A 148 5.99 -0.76 9.09
C GLU A 148 5.45 -1.42 10.37
N ALA A 149 4.41 -0.86 10.99
CA ALA A 149 3.74 -1.49 12.13
C ALA A 149 3.09 -2.83 11.76
N LYS A 150 2.44 -2.91 10.58
CA LYS A 150 1.83 -4.16 10.07
C LYS A 150 2.87 -5.22 9.68
N ARG A 151 3.99 -4.82 9.07
CA ARG A 151 5.04 -5.75 8.59
C ARG A 151 5.85 -6.36 9.74
N GLY A 152 5.66 -5.87 10.97
CA GLY A 152 6.65 -5.97 12.03
C GLY A 152 7.85 -5.10 11.65
N SER A 153 8.51 -4.50 12.64
CA SER A 153 9.77 -3.82 12.36
C SER A 153 10.71 -4.86 11.77
N SER A 154 10.96 -4.73 10.47
CA SER A 154 12.11 -5.28 9.77
C SER A 154 12.70 -4.06 9.07
N SER A 155 12.99 -3.04 9.89
CA SER A 155 13.57 -1.83 9.39
C SER A 155 14.93 -2.18 8.79
N LYS A 156 15.34 -1.44 7.77
CA LYS A 156 16.70 -1.51 7.24
C LYS A 156 17.75 -1.39 8.36
N SER A 157 17.41 -0.73 9.47
CA SER A 157 18.21 -0.68 10.70
C SER A 157 18.44 -2.06 11.29
N GLU A 158 17.41 -2.90 11.44
CA GLU A 158 17.58 -4.21 12.08
C GLU A 158 18.51 -5.16 11.33
N VAL A 159 18.47 -5.14 9.99
CA VAL A 159 19.40 -5.93 9.18
C VAL A 159 20.84 -5.41 9.35
N GLN A 160 21.01 -4.08 9.42
CA GLN A 160 22.30 -3.46 9.72
C GLN A 160 22.77 -3.78 11.15
N ASP A 161 21.86 -3.76 12.12
CA ASP A 161 22.14 -4.05 13.53
C ASP A 161 22.53 -5.52 13.72
N LYS A 162 21.86 -6.45 13.05
CA LYS A 162 22.25 -7.87 13.01
C LYS A 162 23.64 -8.04 12.40
N ALA A 163 23.94 -7.36 11.29
CA ALA A 163 25.26 -7.42 10.67
C ALA A 163 26.38 -6.86 11.58
N ILE A 164 26.13 -5.73 12.24
CA ILE A 164 27.05 -5.14 13.22
C ILE A 164 27.26 -6.09 14.41
N ASN A 165 26.19 -6.71 14.91
CA ASN A 165 26.26 -7.69 15.98
C ASN A 165 27.11 -8.91 15.58
N VAL A 166 26.93 -9.45 14.37
CA VAL A 166 27.77 -10.54 13.85
C VAL A 166 29.24 -10.15 13.80
N LEU A 167 29.57 -8.93 13.34
CA LEU A 167 30.95 -8.45 13.32
C LEU A 167 31.55 -8.35 14.73
N ARG A 168 30.78 -7.86 15.70
CA ARG A 168 31.21 -7.80 17.11
C ARG A 168 31.46 -9.19 17.69
N LEU A 169 30.52 -10.12 17.51
CA LEU A 169 30.65 -11.50 18.00
C LEU A 169 31.85 -12.21 17.38
N ARG A 170 32.15 -11.96 16.09
CA ARG A 170 33.35 -12.50 15.44
C ARG A 170 34.65 -11.96 16.07
N ALA A 171 34.69 -10.68 16.43
CA ALA A 171 35.85 -10.10 17.13
C ALA A 171 36.01 -10.68 18.54
N ASP A 172 34.91 -10.84 19.29
CA ASP A 172 34.93 -11.44 20.62
C ASP A 172 35.33 -12.92 20.59
N MET A 173 34.89 -13.65 19.56
CA MET A 173 35.29 -15.04 19.32
C MET A 173 36.80 -15.12 19.05
N GLN A 174 37.33 -14.24 18.20
CA GLN A 174 38.78 -14.18 17.93
C GLN A 174 39.57 -13.91 19.21
N LYS A 175 39.11 -12.97 20.04
CA LYS A 175 39.71 -12.67 21.35
C LYS A 175 39.64 -13.86 22.32
N ALA A 176 38.54 -14.61 22.33
CA ALA A 176 38.42 -15.82 23.15
C ALA A 176 39.40 -16.91 22.72
N ILE A 177 39.63 -17.06 21.41
CA ILE A 177 40.65 -17.98 20.86
C ILE A 177 42.06 -17.56 21.29
N GLU A 178 42.37 -16.26 21.24
CA GLU A 178 43.66 -15.72 21.69
C GLU A 178 43.91 -15.92 23.19
N CYS A 179 42.85 -15.91 23.99
CA CYS A 179 42.90 -16.19 25.43
C CYS A 179 42.77 -17.68 25.77
N GLU A 180 42.87 -18.59 24.78
CA GLU A 180 42.75 -20.05 24.92
C GLU A 180 41.42 -20.51 25.56
N ASN A 181 40.38 -19.68 25.50
CA ASN A 181 39.07 -19.98 26.05
C ASN A 181 38.15 -20.57 24.98
N TYR A 182 38.37 -21.84 24.68
CA TYR A 182 37.66 -22.55 23.62
C TYR A 182 36.17 -22.77 23.90
N THR A 183 35.74 -22.83 25.16
CA THR A 183 34.32 -23.02 25.52
C THR A 183 33.50 -21.78 25.15
N LEU A 184 34.00 -20.58 25.46
CA LEU A 184 33.36 -19.33 25.04
C LEU A 184 33.38 -19.17 23.52
N ALA A 185 34.49 -19.52 22.85
CA ALA A 185 34.59 -19.45 21.41
C ALA A 185 33.54 -20.36 20.70
N ALA A 186 33.27 -21.54 21.25
CA ALA A 186 32.23 -22.44 20.72
C ALA A 186 30.82 -21.82 20.85
N ASN A 187 30.49 -21.27 22.01
CA ASN A 187 29.19 -20.62 22.22
C ASN A 187 28.99 -19.42 21.28
N LEU A 188 30.02 -18.57 21.12
CA LEU A 188 29.96 -17.42 20.20
C LEU A 188 29.80 -17.87 18.75
N ARG A 189 30.43 -18.97 18.35
CA ARG A 189 30.25 -19.56 17.02
C ARG A 189 28.82 -20.03 16.78
N ASP A 190 28.20 -20.66 17.78
CA ASP A 190 26.80 -21.11 17.69
C ASP A 190 25.84 -19.91 17.59
N GLU A 191 26.09 -18.84 18.35
CA GLU A 191 25.33 -17.59 18.25
C GLU A 191 25.48 -16.93 16.87
N ILE A 192 26.71 -16.85 16.35
CA ILE A 192 26.96 -16.34 14.98
C ILE A 192 26.17 -17.16 13.96
N SER A 193 26.25 -18.49 14.05
CA SER A 193 25.56 -19.40 13.13
C SER A 193 24.04 -19.20 13.17
N LYS A 194 23.48 -18.98 14.36
CA LYS A 194 22.06 -18.67 14.54
C LYS A 194 21.67 -17.34 13.88
N ILE A 195 22.40 -16.26 14.13
CA ILE A 195 22.10 -14.94 13.57
C ILE A 195 22.28 -14.94 12.05
N GLU A 196 23.30 -15.64 11.55
CA GLU A 196 23.53 -15.81 10.11
C GLU A 196 22.38 -16.59 9.46
N ALA A 197 21.92 -17.69 10.07
CA ALA A 197 20.77 -18.44 9.57
C ALA A 197 19.49 -17.58 9.53
N GLU A 198 19.22 -16.79 10.57
CA GLU A 198 18.11 -15.84 10.58
C GLU A 198 18.25 -14.77 9.50
N SER A 199 19.46 -14.26 9.29
CA SER A 199 19.76 -13.22 8.28
C SER A 199 19.63 -13.77 6.86
N LEU A 200 20.08 -15.01 6.62
CA LEU A 200 19.91 -15.72 5.35
C LEU A 200 18.45 -16.01 5.07
N ALA A 201 17.68 -16.45 6.07
CA ALA A 201 16.24 -16.68 5.92
C ALA A 201 15.50 -15.37 5.59
N ALA A 202 15.83 -14.27 6.27
CA ALA A 202 15.27 -12.95 5.98
C ALA A 202 15.65 -12.44 4.57
N SER A 203 16.90 -12.65 4.16
CA SER A 203 17.38 -12.28 2.81
C SER A 203 16.71 -13.11 1.72
N ALA A 204 16.60 -14.43 1.91
CA ALA A 204 15.89 -15.32 0.99
C ALA A 204 14.42 -14.91 0.87
N LYS A 205 13.77 -14.56 1.99
CA LYS A 205 12.41 -14.01 2.00
C LYS A 205 12.34 -12.70 1.22
N ALA A 206 13.25 -11.75 1.42
CA ALA A 206 13.27 -10.49 0.67
C ALA A 206 13.43 -10.71 -0.85
N LEU A 207 14.33 -11.60 -1.27
CA LEU A 207 14.52 -11.96 -2.67
C LEU A 207 13.28 -12.63 -3.28
N ALA A 208 12.60 -13.47 -2.50
CA ALA A 208 11.33 -14.06 -2.91
C ALA A 208 10.28 -12.96 -3.15
N TYR A 209 10.21 -11.94 -2.30
CA TYR A 209 9.27 -10.81 -2.47
C TYR A 209 9.56 -9.99 -3.72
N GLU A 210 10.84 -9.76 -4.04
CA GLU A 210 11.23 -8.96 -5.20
C GLU A 210 10.95 -9.70 -6.52
N ASN A 211 11.17 -11.01 -6.55
CA ASN A 211 11.05 -11.83 -7.75
C ASN A 211 9.75 -12.62 -7.85
N VAL A 212 8.68 -12.19 -7.15
CA VAL A 212 7.38 -12.87 -7.24
C VAL A 212 6.85 -12.83 -8.67
N GLN A 213 6.55 -14.01 -9.20
CA GLN A 213 5.77 -14.17 -10.42
C GLN A 213 4.28 -14.17 -10.06
N TYR A 214 3.54 -13.27 -10.70
CA TYR A 214 2.09 -13.11 -10.53
C TYR A 214 1.40 -13.81 -11.69
N MET A 215 0.44 -14.68 -11.39
CA MET A 215 -0.35 -15.36 -12.41
C MET A 215 -1.35 -14.43 -13.10
N PHE A 216 -1.82 -13.39 -12.40
CA PHE A 216 -2.78 -12.41 -12.90
C PHE A 216 -2.16 -11.03 -13.03
N ARG A 217 -2.70 -10.24 -13.97
CA ARG A 217 -2.25 -8.88 -14.27
C ARG A 217 -3.17 -7.85 -13.63
N LEU A 218 -2.65 -6.64 -13.36
CA LEU A 218 -3.47 -5.50 -12.96
C LEU A 218 -4.48 -5.17 -14.06
N GLY A 219 -5.75 -5.01 -13.68
CA GLY A 219 -6.87 -4.76 -14.58
C GLY A 219 -7.43 -6.02 -15.24
N GLN A 220 -6.85 -7.19 -15.02
CA GLN A 220 -7.38 -8.43 -15.57
C GLN A 220 -8.70 -8.81 -14.90
N LYS A 221 -9.67 -9.25 -15.70
CA LYS A 221 -10.91 -9.85 -15.21
C LYS A 221 -10.64 -11.27 -14.70
N VAL A 222 -11.13 -11.56 -13.50
CA VAL A 222 -10.94 -12.83 -12.81
C VAL A 222 -12.26 -13.31 -12.23
N LYS A 223 -12.35 -14.61 -11.99
CA LYS A 223 -13.50 -15.25 -11.35
C LYS A 223 -13.04 -16.04 -10.14
N HIS A 224 -13.78 -15.94 -9.04
CA HIS A 224 -13.46 -16.71 -7.85
C HIS A 224 -13.82 -18.18 -8.04
N LYS A 225 -12.89 -19.11 -7.74
CA LYS A 225 -13.03 -20.55 -7.95
C LYS A 225 -14.14 -21.20 -7.13
N ILE A 226 -14.29 -20.77 -5.86
CA ILE A 226 -15.25 -21.34 -4.90
C ILE A 226 -16.58 -20.57 -4.94
N PHE A 227 -16.54 -19.26 -4.67
CA PHE A 227 -17.72 -18.40 -4.63
C PHE A 227 -18.29 -18.01 -6.00
N GLY A 228 -17.50 -18.07 -7.07
CA GLY A 228 -18.00 -17.84 -8.43
C GLY A 228 -18.23 -16.37 -8.83
N TYR A 229 -17.99 -15.39 -7.95
CA TYR A 229 -18.15 -13.97 -8.28
C TYR A 229 -17.12 -13.51 -9.33
N GLN A 230 -17.54 -12.53 -10.13
CA GLN A 230 -16.69 -11.86 -11.12
C GLN A 230 -16.02 -10.66 -10.47
N ALA A 231 -14.73 -10.47 -10.76
CA ALA A 231 -13.94 -9.40 -10.17
C ALA A 231 -12.85 -8.90 -11.12
N VAL A 232 -12.29 -7.74 -10.80
CA VAL A 232 -11.17 -7.11 -11.52
C VAL A 232 -10.03 -6.88 -10.56
N VAL A 233 -8.83 -7.29 -10.95
CA VAL A 233 -7.63 -7.09 -10.14
C VAL A 233 -7.25 -5.61 -10.11
N CYS A 234 -7.25 -5.00 -8.91
CA CYS A 234 -6.83 -3.61 -8.72
C CYS A 234 -5.56 -3.45 -7.88
N GLY A 235 -5.14 -4.50 -7.17
CA GLY A 235 -3.91 -4.51 -6.39
C GLY A 235 -3.35 -5.91 -6.21
N MET A 236 -2.06 -5.99 -5.90
CA MET A 236 -1.33 -7.26 -5.78
C MET A 236 -0.29 -7.15 -4.69
N ASP A 237 -0.22 -8.14 -3.82
CA ASP A 237 0.77 -8.28 -2.78
C ASP A 237 1.54 -9.60 -2.95
N PRO A 238 2.86 -9.62 -2.74
CA PRO A 238 3.68 -10.83 -2.89
C PRO A 238 3.38 -11.91 -1.82
N VAL A 239 2.83 -11.49 -0.68
CA VAL A 239 2.40 -12.34 0.43
C VAL A 239 1.11 -11.77 1.03
N CYS A 240 0.46 -12.53 1.90
CA CYS A 240 -0.61 -11.99 2.72
C CYS A 240 -0.11 -10.82 3.60
N CYS A 241 -0.72 -9.65 3.45
CA CYS A 241 -0.44 -8.45 4.24
C CYS A 241 -1.49 -8.20 5.35
N GLU A 242 -2.40 -9.15 5.57
CA GLU A 242 -3.51 -9.00 6.51
C GLU A 242 -3.20 -9.45 7.94
N THR A 243 -4.07 -9.02 8.86
CA THR A 243 -4.00 -9.42 10.27
C THR A 243 -4.20 -10.93 10.45
N SER A 244 -3.61 -11.51 11.50
CA SER A 244 -3.83 -12.92 11.84
C SER A 244 -5.30 -13.26 12.07
N SER A 245 -6.05 -12.35 12.70
CA SER A 245 -7.50 -12.49 12.87
C SER A 245 -8.24 -12.60 11.54
N TRP A 246 -7.85 -11.84 10.53
CA TRP A 246 -8.45 -11.95 9.20
C TRP A 246 -8.05 -13.26 8.53
N MET A 247 -6.78 -13.66 8.64
CA MET A 247 -6.29 -14.94 8.08
C MET A 247 -7.05 -16.15 8.65
N GLU A 248 -7.40 -16.13 9.94
CA GLU A 248 -8.24 -17.16 10.56
C GLU A 248 -9.65 -17.20 9.97
N ILE A 249 -10.27 -16.03 9.76
CA ILE A 249 -11.62 -15.90 9.19
C ILE A 249 -11.65 -16.35 7.73
N ALA A 250 -10.68 -15.89 6.92
CA ALA A 250 -10.51 -16.27 5.52
C ALA A 250 -9.92 -17.69 5.36
N GLN A 251 -9.55 -18.36 6.46
CA GLN A 251 -8.98 -19.70 6.52
C GLN A 251 -7.73 -19.88 5.64
N VAL A 252 -6.87 -18.86 5.64
CA VAL A 252 -5.62 -18.84 4.85
C VAL A 252 -4.72 -20.03 5.18
N ASP A 253 -4.73 -20.51 6.42
CA ASP A 253 -3.91 -21.66 6.85
C ASP A 253 -4.35 -22.99 6.24
N LYS A 254 -5.59 -23.08 5.73
CA LYS A 254 -6.10 -24.28 5.06
C LYS A 254 -5.79 -24.31 3.56
N LEU A 255 -5.28 -23.20 3.02
CA LEU A 255 -4.88 -23.07 1.63
C LEU A 255 -3.64 -23.94 1.37
N LEU A 256 -3.50 -24.45 0.14
CA LEU A 256 -2.40 -25.35 -0.20
C LEU A 256 -1.05 -24.64 -0.13
N ARG A 257 -1.02 -23.37 -0.55
CA ARG A 257 0.19 -22.53 -0.51
C ARG A 257 0.27 -21.61 0.71
N GLY A 258 -0.76 -21.62 1.57
CA GLY A 258 -0.81 -20.83 2.80
C GLY A 258 -0.66 -19.30 2.57
N PRO A 259 -0.07 -18.55 3.53
CA PRO A 259 0.08 -17.09 3.44
C PRO A 259 1.29 -16.61 2.61
N ASN A 260 2.19 -17.52 2.22
CA ASN A 260 3.43 -17.21 1.48
C ASN A 260 3.24 -17.21 -0.05
N GLN A 261 2.01 -17.03 -0.51
CA GLN A 261 1.67 -16.90 -1.93
C GLN A 261 1.22 -15.47 -2.25
N PRO A 262 1.14 -15.08 -3.54
CA PRO A 262 0.59 -13.80 -3.92
C PRO A 262 -0.89 -13.68 -3.52
N PHE A 263 -1.26 -12.51 -3.03
CA PHE A 263 -2.64 -12.13 -2.76
C PHE A 263 -3.03 -10.95 -3.65
N TYR A 264 -4.29 -10.91 -4.04
CA TYR A 264 -4.84 -9.90 -4.93
C TYR A 264 -5.92 -9.12 -4.22
N GLN A 265 -5.88 -7.80 -4.38
CA GLN A 265 -6.99 -6.91 -4.07
C GLN A 265 -7.85 -6.84 -5.34
N VAL A 266 -9.09 -7.29 -5.23
CA VAL A 266 -10.01 -7.37 -6.37
C VAL A 266 -11.28 -6.57 -6.09
N LEU A 267 -11.74 -5.85 -7.11
CA LEU A 267 -13.06 -5.22 -7.10
C LEU A 267 -14.06 -6.24 -7.57
N VAL A 268 -15.10 -6.49 -6.79
CA VAL A 268 -16.14 -7.47 -7.12
C VAL A 268 -17.30 -6.76 -7.80
N ASP A 269 -17.92 -7.41 -8.78
CA ASP A 269 -19.09 -6.86 -9.46
C ASP A 269 -20.24 -6.66 -8.47
N VAL A 270 -20.83 -5.46 -8.46
CA VAL A 270 -21.98 -5.10 -7.63
C VAL A 270 -23.18 -6.02 -7.92
N HIS A 271 -23.31 -6.51 -9.15
CA HIS A 271 -24.38 -7.44 -9.54
C HIS A 271 -24.14 -8.88 -9.09
N ALA A 272 -22.88 -9.28 -8.90
CA ALA A 272 -22.55 -10.62 -8.41
C ALA A 272 -22.78 -10.71 -6.90
N ASP A 273 -22.24 -9.76 -6.13
CA ASP A 273 -22.38 -9.73 -4.67
C ASP A 273 -22.48 -8.28 -4.16
N PRO A 274 -23.68 -7.77 -3.87
CA PRO A 274 -23.86 -6.35 -3.50
C PRO A 274 -23.24 -5.98 -2.14
N ASN A 275 -22.92 -6.97 -1.30
CA ASN A 275 -22.35 -6.76 0.03
C ASN A 275 -20.82 -6.79 0.05
N LEU A 276 -20.19 -7.25 -1.03
CA LEU A 276 -18.75 -7.42 -1.15
C LEU A 276 -18.28 -6.58 -2.34
N LEU A 277 -17.81 -5.36 -2.09
CA LEU A 277 -17.30 -4.47 -3.14
C LEU A 277 -15.80 -4.71 -3.42
N VAL A 278 -15.05 -4.98 -2.35
CA VAL A 278 -13.61 -5.25 -2.41
C VAL A 278 -13.34 -6.52 -1.63
N ALA A 279 -12.64 -7.45 -2.28
CA ALA A 279 -12.19 -8.69 -1.68
C ALA A 279 -10.66 -8.77 -1.70
N TYR A 280 -10.10 -9.45 -0.70
CA TYR A 280 -8.69 -9.80 -0.64
C TYR A 280 -8.54 -11.31 -0.75
N VAL A 281 -7.92 -11.76 -1.84
CA VAL A 281 -8.05 -13.16 -2.29
C VAL A 281 -6.69 -13.75 -2.60
N ALA A 282 -6.47 -14.99 -2.20
CA ALA A 282 -5.27 -15.75 -2.57
C ALA A 282 -5.24 -16.08 -4.06
N GLU A 283 -4.05 -16.13 -4.67
CA GLU A 283 -3.87 -16.47 -6.08
C GLU A 283 -4.53 -17.81 -6.48
N GLU A 284 -4.43 -18.84 -5.62
CA GLU A 284 -4.97 -20.18 -5.91
C GLU A 284 -6.51 -20.24 -5.97
N ASN A 285 -7.18 -19.23 -5.43
CA ASN A 285 -8.64 -19.11 -5.44
C ASN A 285 -9.17 -18.35 -6.65
N LEU A 286 -8.29 -17.78 -7.49
CA LEU A 286 -8.68 -17.03 -8.67
C LEU A 286 -8.53 -17.88 -9.94
N LEU A 287 -9.43 -17.65 -10.89
CA LEU A 287 -9.40 -18.18 -12.25
C LEU A 287 -9.40 -17.01 -13.23
N ALA A 288 -8.72 -17.17 -14.37
CA ALA A 288 -8.80 -16.19 -15.44
C ALA A 288 -10.23 -16.12 -15.98
N GLY A 289 -10.76 -14.92 -16.21
CA GLY A 289 -12.08 -14.76 -16.81
C GLY A 289 -12.09 -15.26 -18.25
N ASP A 290 -13.18 -15.91 -18.66
CA ASP A 290 -13.40 -16.33 -20.04
C ASP A 290 -13.84 -15.15 -20.92
N GLN A 291 -13.52 -15.18 -22.22
CA GLN A 291 -13.95 -14.12 -23.17
C GLN A 291 -15.47 -14.00 -23.29
N SER A 292 -16.23 -15.04 -22.94
CA SER A 292 -17.70 -15.00 -22.86
C SER A 292 -18.23 -14.19 -21.68
N ASP A 293 -17.39 -13.96 -20.66
CA ASP A 293 -17.69 -13.14 -19.47
C ASP A 293 -17.39 -11.65 -19.73
N MET A 294 -17.46 -11.23 -21.00
CA MET A 294 -17.59 -9.82 -21.43
C MET A 294 -18.88 -9.15 -20.96
N GLU A 295 -19.51 -9.72 -19.94
CA GLU A 295 -20.67 -9.20 -19.24
C GLU A 295 -20.32 -7.85 -18.60
N ARG A 296 -21.36 -7.04 -18.42
CA ARG A 296 -21.26 -5.67 -17.97
C ARG A 296 -20.80 -5.64 -16.52
N PHE A 297 -19.51 -5.43 -16.31
CA PHE A 297 -18.93 -5.24 -14.99
C PHE A 297 -19.27 -3.84 -14.47
N ASP A 298 -19.97 -3.75 -13.34
CA ASP A 298 -20.29 -2.48 -12.70
C ASP A 298 -19.69 -2.41 -11.29
N HIS A 299 -18.94 -1.34 -11.03
CA HIS A 299 -18.36 -1.08 -9.73
C HIS A 299 -18.00 0.41 -9.58
N PRO A 300 -18.33 1.06 -8.45
CA PRO A 300 -18.15 2.51 -8.26
C PRO A 300 -16.70 2.99 -8.41
N TYR A 301 -15.72 2.13 -8.12
CA TYR A 301 -14.30 2.47 -8.17
C TYR A 301 -13.67 2.32 -9.57
N VAL A 302 -14.37 1.69 -10.53
CA VAL A 302 -13.81 1.42 -11.86
C VAL A 302 -13.43 2.70 -12.58
N THR A 303 -14.31 3.70 -12.56
CA THR A 303 -14.11 5.00 -13.23
C THR A 303 -12.87 5.75 -12.74
N PHE A 304 -12.44 5.51 -11.50
CA PHE A 304 -11.29 6.18 -10.91
C PHE A 304 -9.98 5.41 -11.09
N LEU A 305 -10.04 4.08 -11.17
CA LEU A 305 -8.86 3.21 -11.22
C LEU A 305 -8.46 2.78 -12.63
N PHE A 306 -9.37 2.87 -13.60
CA PHE A 306 -9.16 2.40 -14.97
C PHE A 306 -9.56 3.46 -16.00
N TYR A 307 -8.81 3.56 -17.10
CA TYR A 307 -9.13 4.45 -18.22
C TYR A 307 -10.26 3.90 -19.10
N GLY A 308 -10.50 2.59 -19.06
CA GLY A 308 -11.46 1.89 -19.90
C GLY A 308 -11.13 0.41 -20.01
N VAL A 309 -11.71 -0.25 -21.01
CA VAL A 309 -11.45 -1.65 -21.35
C VAL A 309 -10.62 -1.76 -22.62
N ASP A 310 -9.78 -2.78 -22.69
CA ASP A 310 -8.99 -3.13 -23.86
C ASP A 310 -9.82 -3.97 -24.86
N SER A 311 -9.26 -4.21 -26.04
CA SER A 311 -9.78 -5.09 -27.09
C SER A 311 -10.07 -6.52 -26.60
N THR A 312 -9.30 -7.02 -25.63
CA THR A 312 -9.50 -8.34 -25.01
C THR A 312 -10.61 -8.35 -23.95
N GLY A 313 -11.09 -7.18 -23.51
CA GLY A 313 -12.07 -7.06 -22.44
C GLY A 313 -11.53 -6.81 -21.04
N ASP A 314 -10.20 -6.79 -20.87
CA ASP A 314 -9.55 -6.44 -19.61
C ASP A 314 -9.53 -4.93 -19.38
N PHE A 315 -9.46 -4.49 -18.13
CA PHE A 315 -9.40 -3.06 -17.80
C PHE A 315 -7.98 -2.50 -17.92
N ILE A 316 -7.87 -1.25 -18.38
CA ILE A 316 -6.61 -0.54 -18.53
C ILE A 316 -6.35 0.31 -17.28
N PRO A 317 -5.39 -0.06 -16.40
CA PRO A 317 -5.14 0.67 -15.16
C PRO A 317 -4.55 2.06 -15.40
N ILE A 318 -4.90 3.02 -14.54
CA ILE A 318 -4.30 4.36 -14.56
C ILE A 318 -2.79 4.31 -14.26
N LYS A 319 -2.06 5.32 -14.75
CA LYS A 319 -0.60 5.40 -14.59
C LYS A 319 -0.16 5.30 -13.12
N GLN A 320 -0.83 6.00 -12.22
CA GLN A 320 -0.48 6.03 -10.79
C GLN A 320 -0.66 4.66 -10.13
N LEU A 321 -1.68 3.89 -10.54
CA LEU A 321 -1.92 2.55 -10.01
C LEU A 321 -0.83 1.58 -10.46
N ARG A 322 -0.38 1.69 -11.72
CA ARG A 322 0.75 0.93 -12.24
C ARG A 322 2.07 1.25 -11.54
N GLU A 323 2.31 2.53 -11.28
CA GLU A 323 3.49 3.00 -10.55
C GLU A 323 3.50 2.48 -9.11
N LYS A 324 2.35 2.47 -8.43
CA LYS A 324 2.20 1.90 -7.07
C LYS A 324 2.71 0.46 -6.96
N TYR A 325 2.47 -0.36 -7.98
CA TYR A 325 2.86 -1.78 -8.02
C TYR A 325 4.06 -2.07 -8.93
N ASN A 326 4.73 -1.03 -9.45
CA ASN A 326 5.85 -1.13 -10.40
C ASN A 326 5.57 -2.08 -11.58
N ARG A 327 4.41 -1.93 -12.23
CA ARG A 327 4.01 -2.75 -13.38
C ARG A 327 3.98 -1.95 -14.68
N PRO A 328 4.52 -2.50 -15.79
CA PRO A 328 4.42 -1.83 -17.08
C PRO A 328 2.97 -1.81 -17.58
N ARG A 329 2.71 -0.96 -18.58
CA ARG A 329 1.45 -1.03 -19.34
C ARG A 329 1.41 -2.36 -20.08
N TYR A 330 0.28 -3.05 -19.99
CA TYR A 330 0.01 -4.18 -20.88
C TYR A 330 -0.40 -3.63 -22.25
N GLU A 331 0.24 -4.13 -23.30
CA GLU A 331 -0.10 -3.84 -24.70
C GLU A 331 -0.61 -5.14 -25.31
N VAL A 332 -1.82 -5.11 -25.86
CA VAL A 332 -2.33 -6.23 -26.65
C VAL A 332 -1.52 -6.28 -27.94
N SER A 333 -0.92 -7.44 -28.22
CA SER A 333 -0.34 -7.71 -29.52
C SER A 333 -1.46 -7.66 -30.56
N VAL A 334 -1.51 -6.58 -31.33
CA VAL A 334 -2.31 -6.54 -32.55
C VAL A 334 -1.61 -7.49 -33.51
N ASP A 335 -2.07 -8.74 -33.56
CA ASP A 335 -1.60 -9.66 -34.58
C ASP A 335 -1.91 -9.02 -35.95
N ALA A 336 -0.85 -8.72 -36.70
CA ALA A 336 -0.91 -8.16 -38.04
C ALA A 336 -1.36 -9.23 -39.05
N SER A 337 -2.53 -9.81 -38.83
CA SER A 337 -3.12 -10.87 -39.66
C SER A 337 -4.34 -10.39 -40.44
N ASN A 338 -4.36 -9.12 -40.86
CA ASN A 338 -5.42 -8.58 -41.75
C ASN A 338 -4.89 -7.92 -43.04
N ASP A 339 -3.61 -8.04 -43.39
CA ASP A 339 -3.07 -7.51 -44.65
C ASP A 339 -2.73 -8.62 -45.66
N MET A 340 -3.63 -9.61 -45.83
CA MET A 340 -3.51 -10.60 -46.90
C MET A 340 -4.85 -10.80 -47.64
N ASP A 341 -5.54 -9.71 -47.96
CA ASP A 341 -6.67 -9.76 -48.90
C ASP A 341 -6.51 -8.65 -49.94
N GLY A 342 -5.96 -8.98 -51.12
CA GLY A 342 -6.04 -8.06 -52.25
C GLY A 342 -5.03 -8.19 -53.39
N GLU A 343 -4.56 -9.38 -53.78
CA GLU A 343 -3.97 -9.52 -55.11
C GLU A 343 -4.22 -10.91 -55.69
N GLY A 344 -5.24 -11.00 -56.55
CA GLY A 344 -5.56 -12.20 -57.29
C GLY A 344 -7.02 -12.31 -57.69
N ASP A 345 -7.49 -11.44 -58.59
CA ASP A 345 -8.38 -11.93 -59.64
C ASP A 345 -8.34 -11.05 -60.89
N SER A 346 -8.23 -11.74 -62.04
CA SER A 346 -8.48 -11.35 -63.43
C SER A 346 -7.46 -10.50 -64.20
#